data_AF-A0AAV6GWX7-F1
#
_entry.id   AF-A0AAV6GWX7-F1
#
_cell.length_a   1.000
_cell.length_b   1.000
_cell.length_c   1.000
_cell.angle_alpha   90.00
_cell.angle_beta   90.00
_cell.angle_gamma   90.00
#
_symmetry.space_group_name_H-M   'P 1'
#
loop_
_entity.id
_entity.type
_entity.pdbx_description
1 polymer ?
#
loop_
_entity_poly.entity_id
_entity_poly.type
_entity_poly.pdbx_seq_one_letter_code
_entity_poly.pdbx_strand_id
1 'polypeptide(L)'
;MRLRIALILATLCSIFPWCANAGKTDCAGSHQGCKPVKEDVDECALDPDICGDHLAICTNMHRGFHCECPDGYLPSPGINWKINVSVCTELDSMLPTKKDKRFRVDKVLEMVRNMTSGGLPLKTVSLLLDELADDDRKRLVKHRHEVLLSKKKLVSKLVERTSTRASKNFTTKTTEGEILSIGPNASLTGFPQLRIPSADVFLDIDLEGIAHKNNGSASVALVAYSDMQDILEVDLFSTEENTMKAIISKVVSATLEDVVNAELSNSVNFTLRHINNQSLDSLLGPQGLQGSDATVDFKTPNPNPCLTL
;
A
#
# COMPACT_ATOMS: atom_id res chain seq x y z
N MET A 1 -54.35 24.77 14.62
CA MET A 1 -53.43 23.65 14.37
C MET A 1 -51.96 24.13 14.41
N ARG A 2 -51.48 24.66 15.54
CA ARG A 2 -50.04 24.96 15.78
C ARG A 2 -49.63 24.87 17.26
N LEU A 3 -50.55 24.49 18.16
CA LEU A 3 -50.31 24.43 19.61
C LEU A 3 -50.27 23.00 20.17
N ARG A 4 -50.46 21.96 19.34
CA ARG A 4 -50.43 20.54 19.76
C ARG A 4 -49.19 19.76 19.30
N ILE A 5 -48.28 20.36 18.51
CA ILE A 5 -47.03 19.70 18.08
C ILE A 5 -45.89 19.97 19.07
N ALA A 6 -45.92 21.11 19.78
CA ALA A 6 -44.88 21.48 20.76
C ALA A 6 -44.87 20.59 22.02
N LEU A 7 -46.00 19.97 22.41
CA LEU A 7 -46.05 19.10 23.58
C LEU A 7 -45.47 17.69 23.35
N ILE A 8 -45.35 17.23 22.09
CA ILE A 8 -44.76 15.92 21.77
C ILE A 8 -43.22 16.01 21.76
N LEU A 9 -42.66 17.18 21.47
CA LEU A 9 -41.21 17.40 21.50
C LEU A 9 -40.64 17.58 22.91
N ALA A 10 -41.45 18.01 23.88
CA ALA A 10 -41.00 18.19 25.27
C ALA A 10 -40.95 16.88 26.09
N THR A 11 -41.64 15.81 25.65
CA THR A 11 -41.75 14.56 26.41
C THR A 11 -40.78 13.46 25.98
N LEU A 12 -40.09 13.59 24.84
CA LEU A 12 -39.05 12.62 24.42
C LEU A 12 -37.63 12.97 24.92
N CYS A 13 -37.42 14.16 25.47
CA CYS A 13 -36.14 14.54 26.10
C CYS A 13 -35.94 13.90 27.50
N SER A 14 -36.96 13.24 28.04
CA SER A 14 -36.91 12.58 29.36
C SER A 14 -36.49 11.11 29.30
N ILE A 15 -36.31 10.52 28.11
CA ILE A 15 -36.04 9.07 27.94
C ILE A 15 -34.62 8.80 27.38
N PHE A 16 -34.00 9.74 26.66
CA PHE A 16 -32.63 9.60 26.15
C PHE A 16 -31.76 10.79 26.58
N PRO A 17 -30.77 10.61 27.48
CA PRO A 17 -29.97 11.72 28.02
C PRO A 17 -29.01 12.41 27.02
N TRP A 18 -29.05 12.09 25.72
CA TRP A 18 -28.06 12.57 24.75
C TRP A 18 -28.52 13.68 23.80
N CYS A 19 -29.73 14.22 23.96
CA CYS A 19 -30.24 15.30 23.10
C CYS A 19 -30.03 16.73 23.64
N ALA A 20 -29.00 16.96 24.46
CA ALA A 20 -28.60 18.30 24.87
C ALA A 20 -27.09 18.47 24.79
N ASN A 21 -26.55 18.61 23.57
CA ASN A 21 -25.29 19.33 23.30
C ASN A 21 -25.05 19.45 21.79
N ALA A 22 -25.94 20.19 21.13
CA ALA A 22 -25.59 20.81 19.85
C ALA A 22 -25.06 22.22 20.15
N GLY A 23 -23.73 22.35 20.19
CA GLY A 23 -23.04 23.64 20.14
C GLY A 23 -22.63 24.28 21.46
N LYS A 24 -21.53 23.78 22.07
CA LYS A 24 -20.43 24.59 22.62
C LYS A 24 -19.37 23.68 23.22
N THR A 25 -18.14 23.85 22.77
CA THR A 25 -16.92 23.53 23.52
C THR A 25 -16.98 24.17 24.90
N ASP A 26 -16.66 23.41 25.95
CA ASP A 26 -15.88 23.86 27.11
C ASP A 26 -15.56 22.64 27.99
N CYS A 27 -14.29 22.21 27.99
CA CYS A 27 -13.75 21.43 29.11
C CYS A 27 -13.35 22.42 30.21
N ALA A 28 -14.31 22.78 31.06
CA ALA A 28 -14.05 23.49 32.31
C ALA A 28 -14.98 22.92 33.39
N GLY A 29 -14.44 22.06 34.26
CA GLY A 29 -15.11 21.64 35.49
C GLY A 29 -15.05 20.13 35.77
N SER A 30 -14.18 19.77 36.72
CA SER A 30 -14.26 18.63 37.65
C SER A 30 -15.31 17.54 37.35
N HIS A 31 -14.94 16.53 36.57
CA HIS A 31 -15.52 15.19 36.67
C HIS A 31 -14.42 14.12 36.59
N GLN A 32 -14.42 13.27 37.61
CA GLN A 32 -13.62 12.05 37.74
C GLN A 32 -13.85 11.16 36.50
N GLY A 33 -12.98 11.22 35.49
CA GLY A 33 -13.11 10.37 34.31
C GLY A 33 -12.33 10.78 33.05
N CYS A 34 -11.94 12.05 32.90
CA CYS A 34 -11.02 12.43 31.82
C CYS A 34 -9.59 12.25 32.31
N LYS A 35 -8.94 11.13 31.92
CA LYS A 35 -7.48 11.07 32.00
C LYS A 35 -6.93 12.23 31.15
N PRO A 36 -5.97 13.02 31.66
CA PRO A 36 -5.29 14.01 30.83
C PRO A 36 -4.74 13.30 29.60
N VAL A 37 -4.77 13.97 28.43
CA VAL A 37 -4.01 13.52 27.26
C VAL A 37 -2.57 13.41 27.73
N LYS A 38 -2.13 12.18 28.03
CA LYS A 38 -0.77 11.94 28.47
C LYS A 38 0.10 12.34 27.28
N GLU A 39 0.98 13.31 27.50
CA GLU A 39 2.02 13.63 26.53
C GLU A 39 2.74 12.35 26.15
N ASP A 40 3.06 12.24 24.87
CA ASP A 40 3.76 11.08 24.33
C ASP A 40 5.11 10.94 25.05
N VAL A 41 5.41 9.74 25.53
CA VAL A 41 6.67 9.50 26.23
C VAL A 41 7.69 9.08 25.19
N ASP A 42 8.80 9.80 25.09
CA ASP A 42 9.89 9.39 24.22
C ASP A 42 10.66 8.23 24.87
N GLU A 43 10.28 7.00 24.56
CA GLU A 43 10.96 5.82 25.12
C GLU A 43 12.39 5.68 24.62
N CYS A 44 12.70 6.14 23.41
CA CYS A 44 14.05 6.12 22.84
C CYS A 44 15.00 7.08 23.56
N ALA A 45 14.50 8.21 24.06
CA ALA A 45 15.28 9.15 24.87
C ALA A 45 15.47 8.67 26.31
N LEU A 46 14.52 7.90 26.85
CA LEU A 46 14.59 7.35 28.21
C LEU A 46 15.51 6.13 28.30
N ASP A 47 15.49 5.27 27.28
CA ASP A 47 16.31 4.06 27.19
C ASP A 47 16.91 3.93 25.78
N PRO A 48 18.14 4.44 25.56
CA PRO A 48 18.80 4.38 24.26
C PRO A 48 19.06 2.94 23.76
N ASP A 49 19.12 1.96 24.66
CA ASP A 49 19.41 0.56 24.33
C ASP A 49 18.13 -0.30 24.28
N ILE A 50 16.94 0.31 24.29
CA ILE A 50 15.64 -0.39 24.34
C ILE A 50 15.41 -1.40 23.21
N CYS A 51 16.09 -1.23 22.07
CA CYS A 51 16.02 -2.14 20.95
C CYS A 51 16.85 -3.43 21.15
N GLY A 52 17.82 -3.42 22.06
CA GLY A 52 18.66 -4.57 22.45
C GLY A 52 19.88 -4.85 21.57
N ASP A 53 19.88 -4.38 20.32
CA ASP A 53 21.03 -4.45 19.41
C ASP A 53 21.59 -3.05 19.17
N HIS A 54 22.91 -2.88 19.30
CA HIS A 54 23.55 -1.57 19.20
C HIS A 54 23.52 -0.96 17.80
N LEU A 55 23.26 -1.78 16.77
CA LEU A 55 23.09 -1.29 15.40
C LEU A 55 21.64 -0.85 15.13
N ALA A 56 20.68 -1.22 15.98
CA ALA A 56 19.28 -0.88 15.78
C ALA A 56 19.03 0.62 16.02
N ILE A 57 18.16 1.20 15.19
CA ILE A 57 17.71 2.58 15.32
C ILE A 57 16.35 2.57 16.01
N CYS A 58 16.25 3.31 17.12
CA CYS A 58 15.00 3.55 17.82
C CYS A 58 14.36 4.85 17.32
N THR A 59 13.11 4.76 16.88
CA THR A 59 12.29 5.91 16.46
C THR A 59 11.08 6.03 17.38
N ASN A 60 10.95 7.17 18.06
CA ASN A 60 9.78 7.44 18.89
C ASN A 60 8.53 7.63 18.01
N MET A 61 7.42 7.03 18.43
CA MET A 61 6.13 7.09 17.74
C MET A 61 5.03 7.48 18.73
N HIS A 62 3.92 8.04 18.22
CA HIS A 62 2.81 8.34 19.11
C HIS A 62 2.26 7.06 19.75
N ARG A 63 2.38 6.96 21.07
CA ARG A 63 2.02 5.83 21.95
C ARG A 63 2.99 4.64 21.93
N GLY A 64 4.25 4.85 21.58
CA GLY A 64 5.31 3.84 21.76
C GLY A 64 6.54 4.11 20.88
N PHE A 65 7.37 3.09 20.66
CA PHE A 65 8.56 3.22 19.83
C PHE A 65 8.63 2.11 18.78
N HIS A 66 9.42 2.36 17.74
CA HIS A 66 9.75 1.38 16.71
C HIS A 66 11.25 1.19 16.63
N CYS A 67 11.67 -0.08 16.53
CA CYS A 67 13.06 -0.45 16.31
C CYS A 67 13.20 -0.98 14.89
N GLU A 68 14.19 -0.45 14.18
CA GLU A 68 14.50 -0.85 12.82
C GLU A 68 16.01 -1.00 12.63
N CYS A 69 16.39 -1.78 11.63
CA CYS A 69 17.78 -1.84 11.21
C CYS A 69 18.14 -0.67 10.29
N PRO A 70 19.40 -0.23 10.32
CA PRO A 70 19.90 0.75 9.38
C PRO A 70 19.84 0.19 7.96
N ASP A 71 19.87 1.11 7.00
CA ASP A 71 19.88 0.82 5.58
C ASP A 71 20.90 -0.28 5.21
N GLY A 72 20.41 -1.35 4.56
CA GLY A 72 21.22 -2.50 4.15
C GLY A 72 21.23 -3.68 5.12
N TYR A 73 20.65 -3.52 6.31
CA TYR A 73 20.55 -4.54 7.33
C TYR A 73 19.10 -4.98 7.54
N LEU A 74 18.94 -6.25 7.93
CA LEU A 74 17.66 -6.84 8.27
C LEU A 74 17.70 -7.42 9.68
N PRO A 75 16.56 -7.35 10.40
CA PRO A 75 16.42 -8.10 11.64
C PRO A 75 16.54 -9.61 11.36
N SER A 76 17.35 -10.30 12.16
CA SER A 76 17.58 -11.75 12.13
C SER A 76 17.21 -12.34 13.49
N PRO A 77 16.55 -13.51 13.59
CA PRO A 77 16.30 -14.52 12.56
C PRO A 77 15.08 -14.27 11.64
N GLY A 78 14.39 -13.14 11.75
CA GLY A 78 13.26 -12.80 10.89
C GLY A 78 12.99 -11.30 10.88
N ILE A 79 12.23 -10.83 9.88
CA ILE A 79 12.16 -9.40 9.53
C ILE A 79 11.39 -8.55 10.55
N ASN A 80 10.50 -9.14 11.34
CA ASN A 80 9.82 -8.41 12.40
C ASN A 80 10.76 -8.25 13.60
N TRP A 81 10.96 -7.01 14.05
CA TRP A 81 11.78 -6.74 15.23
C TRP A 81 11.22 -7.40 16.49
N LYS A 82 12.07 -8.10 17.22
CA LYS A 82 11.79 -8.64 18.55
C LYS A 82 12.86 -8.14 19.50
N ILE A 83 12.45 -7.38 20.51
CA ILE A 83 13.34 -6.82 21.54
C ILE A 83 14.16 -7.96 22.17
N ASN A 84 15.47 -7.75 22.31
CA ASN A 84 16.46 -8.70 22.87
C ASN A 84 16.58 -10.05 22.13
N VAL A 85 16.04 -10.17 20.92
CA VAL A 85 16.14 -11.38 20.08
C VAL A 85 16.65 -11.03 18.69
N SER A 86 16.14 -9.95 18.11
CA SER A 86 16.53 -9.49 16.78
C SER A 86 17.88 -8.80 16.83
N VAL A 87 18.74 -9.15 15.87
CA VAL A 87 20.01 -8.45 15.61
C VAL A 87 20.07 -8.01 14.15
N CYS A 88 20.69 -6.87 13.89
CA CYS A 88 20.85 -6.37 12.53
C CYS A 88 21.93 -7.16 11.79
N THR A 89 21.51 -7.85 10.73
CA THR A 89 22.36 -8.69 9.90
C THR A 89 22.30 -8.22 8.46
N GLU A 90 23.43 -8.18 7.76
CA GLU A 90 23.47 -7.79 6.35
C GLU A 90 22.66 -8.77 5.49
N LEU A 91 21.81 -8.26 4.59
CA LEU A 91 20.96 -9.07 3.73
C LEU A 91 21.75 -10.10 2.89
N ASP A 92 22.90 -9.70 2.35
CA ASP A 92 23.77 -10.58 1.54
C ASP A 92 24.29 -11.79 2.34
N SER A 93 24.44 -11.65 3.67
CA SER A 93 24.83 -12.75 4.56
C SER A 93 23.66 -13.67 4.93
N MET A 94 22.43 -13.17 4.84
CA MET A 94 21.21 -13.94 5.08
C MET A 94 20.77 -14.73 3.85
N LEU A 95 21.15 -14.32 2.64
CA LEU A 95 20.80 -15.01 1.41
C LEU A 95 21.82 -16.10 1.07
N PRO A 96 21.41 -17.19 0.38
CA PRO A 96 22.35 -18.14 -0.21
C PRO A 96 23.34 -17.40 -1.09
N THR A 97 24.61 -17.81 -1.07
CA THR A 97 25.67 -17.13 -1.83
C THR A 97 25.28 -16.97 -3.30
N LYS A 98 25.73 -15.88 -3.96
CA LYS A 98 25.44 -15.59 -5.38
C LYS A 98 25.87 -16.71 -6.34
N LYS A 99 26.73 -17.65 -5.91
CA LYS A 99 27.12 -18.84 -6.67
C LYS A 99 26.08 -19.96 -6.66
N ASP A 100 25.22 -20.01 -5.64
CA ASP A 100 24.09 -20.93 -5.54
C ASP A 100 22.77 -20.13 -5.64
N LYS A 101 22.53 -19.54 -6.82
CA LYS A 101 21.29 -18.81 -7.14
C LYS A 101 20.04 -19.69 -7.03
N ARG A 102 20.20 -21.01 -6.94
CA ARG A 102 19.15 -22.01 -7.07
C ARG A 102 18.05 -21.89 -6.00
N PHE A 103 18.20 -21.09 -4.94
CA PHE A 103 17.19 -20.96 -3.88
C PHE A 103 17.02 -19.53 -3.34
N ARG A 104 17.54 -18.51 -4.05
CA ARG A 104 17.51 -17.13 -3.53
C ARG A 104 16.08 -16.60 -3.48
N VAL A 105 15.32 -16.70 -4.57
CA VAL A 105 13.91 -16.26 -4.59
C VAL A 105 13.05 -17.08 -3.63
N ASP A 106 13.24 -18.41 -3.55
CA ASP A 106 12.49 -19.26 -2.63
C ASP A 106 12.61 -18.77 -1.17
N LYS A 107 13.84 -18.41 -0.75
CA LYS A 107 14.11 -17.90 0.61
C LYS A 107 13.50 -16.51 0.83
N VAL A 108 13.61 -15.61 -0.14
CA VAL A 108 13.03 -14.27 -0.05
C VAL A 108 11.51 -14.35 0.02
N LEU A 109 10.88 -15.21 -0.78
CA LEU A 109 9.43 -15.47 -0.74
C LEU A 109 9.00 -15.97 0.65
N GLU A 110 9.73 -16.90 1.24
CA GLU A 110 9.46 -17.39 2.61
C GLU A 110 9.56 -16.26 3.65
N MET A 111 10.60 -15.42 3.55
CA MET A 111 10.79 -14.27 4.42
C MET A 111 9.62 -13.28 4.31
N VAL A 112 9.22 -12.92 3.08
CA VAL A 112 8.10 -11.98 2.82
C VAL A 112 6.77 -12.57 3.29
N ARG A 113 6.55 -13.88 3.09
CA ARG A 113 5.35 -14.58 3.56
C ARG A 113 5.18 -14.45 5.08
N ASN A 114 6.28 -14.58 5.84
CA ASN A 114 6.28 -14.54 7.30
C ASN A 114 6.29 -13.11 7.90
N MET A 115 6.41 -12.05 7.08
CA MET A 115 6.25 -10.67 7.55
C MET A 115 4.85 -10.45 8.13
N THR A 116 4.80 -9.85 9.32
CA THR A 116 3.54 -9.45 9.98
C THR A 116 3.28 -7.95 9.77
N SER A 117 2.21 -7.42 10.36
CA SER A 117 1.92 -5.97 10.38
C SER A 117 3.08 -5.17 10.97
N GLY A 118 3.37 -4.01 10.37
CA GLY A 118 4.51 -3.15 10.71
C GLY A 118 5.08 -2.51 9.44
N GLY A 119 5.49 -1.24 9.52
CA GLY A 119 6.19 -0.57 8.42
C GLY A 119 7.62 -1.12 8.27
N LEU A 120 8.21 -0.95 7.10
CA LEU A 120 9.63 -1.26 6.85
C LEU A 120 10.35 -0.06 6.24
N PRO A 121 11.65 0.12 6.54
CA PRO A 121 12.47 1.13 5.87
C PRO A 121 12.42 1.00 4.35
N LEU A 122 12.43 2.14 3.65
CA LEU A 122 12.39 2.14 2.19
C LEU A 122 13.56 1.36 1.58
N LYS A 123 14.77 1.52 2.11
CA LYS A 123 15.94 0.81 1.59
C LYS A 123 15.79 -0.71 1.71
N THR A 124 15.26 -1.18 2.83
CA THR A 124 15.00 -2.59 3.09
C THR A 124 14.02 -3.17 2.08
N VAL A 125 12.88 -2.50 1.87
CA VAL A 125 11.89 -2.91 0.88
C VAL A 125 12.50 -2.91 -0.52
N SER A 126 13.24 -1.86 -0.88
CA SER A 126 13.90 -1.74 -2.18
C SER A 126 14.86 -2.89 -2.45
N LEU A 127 15.64 -3.31 -1.45
CA LEU A 127 16.54 -4.46 -1.58
C LEU A 127 15.77 -5.77 -1.81
N LEU A 128 14.72 -6.01 -1.04
CA LEU A 128 13.90 -7.22 -1.20
C LEU A 128 13.16 -7.27 -2.54
N LEU A 129 12.70 -6.12 -3.04
CA LEU A 129 12.09 -5.99 -4.37
C LEU A 129 13.07 -6.36 -5.48
N ASP A 130 14.32 -5.89 -5.38
CA ASP A 130 15.38 -6.21 -6.34
C ASP A 130 15.80 -7.69 -6.27
N GLU A 131 15.87 -8.27 -5.07
CA GLU A 131 16.20 -9.69 -4.88
C GLU A 131 15.12 -10.64 -5.41
N LEU A 132 13.85 -10.23 -5.40
CA LEU A 132 12.75 -10.96 -6.05
C LEU A 132 12.84 -10.98 -7.58
N ALA A 133 13.78 -10.23 -8.17
CA ALA A 133 14.05 -10.21 -9.60
C ALA A 133 15.40 -10.86 -10.00
N ASP A 134 16.32 -11.10 -9.05
CA ASP A 134 17.67 -11.64 -9.33
C ASP A 134 17.76 -13.18 -9.16
N ASP A 135 17.06 -13.92 -10.02
CA ASP A 135 17.10 -15.40 -10.07
C ASP A 135 17.02 -15.93 -11.51
N ASP A 136 17.14 -17.25 -11.66
CA ASP A 136 16.94 -17.95 -12.92
C ASP A 136 15.52 -17.74 -13.45
N ARG A 137 15.41 -17.38 -14.73
CA ARG A 137 14.12 -17.08 -15.38
C ARG A 137 13.10 -18.22 -15.23
N LYS A 138 13.52 -19.50 -15.30
CA LYS A 138 12.58 -20.62 -15.17
C LYS A 138 11.97 -20.68 -13.77
N ARG A 139 12.73 -20.29 -12.74
CA ARG A 139 12.26 -20.21 -11.36
C ARG A 139 11.34 -19.03 -11.13
N LEU A 140 11.68 -17.87 -11.69
CA LEU A 140 10.80 -16.69 -11.65
C LEU A 140 9.46 -16.99 -12.33
N VAL A 141 9.45 -17.64 -13.49
CA VAL A 141 8.23 -18.06 -14.18
C VAL A 141 7.43 -19.07 -13.34
N LYS A 142 8.10 -20.01 -12.66
CA LYS A 142 7.47 -20.97 -11.75
C LYS A 142 6.76 -20.28 -10.58
N HIS A 143 7.36 -19.24 -10.00
CA HIS A 143 6.81 -18.51 -8.86
C HIS A 143 6.17 -17.17 -9.25
N ARG A 144 5.85 -16.92 -10.52
CA ARG A 144 5.45 -15.60 -11.05
C ARG A 144 4.36 -14.90 -10.23
N HIS A 145 3.34 -15.65 -9.81
CA HIS A 145 2.23 -15.12 -9.03
C HIS A 145 2.68 -14.76 -7.60
N GLU A 146 3.45 -15.64 -6.98
CA GLU A 146 4.01 -15.43 -5.64
C GLU A 146 5.01 -14.27 -5.61
N VAL A 147 5.82 -14.11 -6.66
CA VAL A 147 6.73 -12.96 -6.84
C VAL A 147 5.93 -11.67 -6.91
N LEU A 148 4.91 -11.59 -7.76
CA LEU A 148 4.07 -10.40 -7.88
C LEU A 148 3.36 -10.07 -6.56
N LEU A 149 2.75 -11.05 -5.91
CA LEU A 149 2.09 -10.86 -4.61
C LEU A 149 3.07 -10.43 -3.51
N SER A 150 4.28 -10.99 -3.51
CA SER A 150 5.33 -10.63 -2.54
C SER A 150 5.83 -9.20 -2.78
N LYS A 151 6.00 -8.79 -4.04
CA LYS A 151 6.30 -7.39 -4.37
C LYS A 151 5.20 -6.44 -3.90
N LYS A 152 3.91 -6.76 -4.14
CA LYS A 152 2.77 -5.98 -3.61
C LYS A 152 2.79 -5.91 -2.08
N LYS A 153 3.01 -7.03 -1.40
CA LYS A 153 3.10 -7.10 0.07
C LYS A 153 4.27 -6.29 0.62
N LEU A 154 5.39 -6.20 -0.11
CA LEU A 154 6.53 -5.38 0.26
C LEU A 154 6.22 -3.89 0.14
N VAL A 155 5.56 -3.47 -0.95
CA VAL A 155 5.14 -2.07 -1.14
C VAL A 155 4.13 -1.64 -0.06
N SER A 156 3.22 -2.51 0.37
CA SER A 156 2.31 -2.16 1.47
C SER A 156 3.01 -1.92 2.81
N LYS A 157 4.26 -2.36 2.99
CA LYS A 157 5.09 -2.04 4.17
C LYS A 157 5.69 -0.63 4.14
N LEU A 158 5.64 0.04 2.99
CA LEU A 158 6.08 1.43 2.85
C LEU A 158 5.00 2.45 3.20
N VAL A 159 3.76 1.98 3.43
CA VAL A 159 2.63 2.83 3.77
C VAL A 159 2.78 3.28 5.22
N GLU A 160 2.88 4.59 5.40
CA GLU A 160 2.94 5.24 6.70
C GLU A 160 1.61 5.96 6.97
N ARG A 161 1.14 5.88 8.21
CA ARG A 161 -0.03 6.65 8.64
C ARG A 161 0.33 8.12 8.75
N THR A 162 -0.53 8.98 8.21
CA THR A 162 -0.41 10.43 8.31
C THR A 162 -1.68 11.02 8.89
N SER A 163 -1.58 12.16 9.59
CA SER A 163 -2.74 12.95 10.00
C SER A 163 -3.22 13.90 8.90
N THR A 164 -2.36 14.18 7.92
CA THR A 164 -2.58 15.15 6.83
C THR A 164 -2.48 14.45 5.48
N ARG A 165 -1.72 14.98 4.51
CA ARG A 165 -1.47 14.36 3.21
C ARG A 165 0.01 14.08 3.09
N ALA A 166 0.37 12.87 2.69
CA ALA A 166 1.74 12.48 2.41
C ALA A 166 1.82 11.74 1.07
N SER A 167 2.80 12.09 0.24
CA SER A 167 3.15 11.33 -0.96
C SER A 167 4.60 10.88 -0.86
N LYS A 168 4.87 9.65 -1.28
CA LYS A 168 6.19 9.02 -1.24
C LYS A 168 6.42 8.31 -2.56
N ASN A 169 7.46 8.74 -3.26
CA ASN A 169 7.90 8.09 -4.50
C ASN A 169 9.08 7.18 -4.20
N PHE A 170 9.16 6.07 -4.92
CA PHE A 170 10.29 5.16 -4.83
C PHE A 170 10.64 4.56 -6.18
N THR A 171 11.92 4.26 -6.33
CA THR A 171 12.45 3.61 -7.52
C THR A 171 13.53 2.62 -7.09
N THR A 172 13.47 1.44 -7.67
CA THR A 172 14.41 0.32 -7.50
C THR A 172 14.92 -0.10 -8.87
N LYS A 173 15.68 -1.19 -8.99
CA LYS A 173 16.14 -1.65 -10.32
C LYS A 173 14.98 -2.15 -11.17
N THR A 174 13.96 -2.74 -10.55
CA THR A 174 12.87 -3.42 -11.28
C THR A 174 11.46 -2.90 -10.99
N THR A 175 11.34 -1.95 -10.07
CA THR A 175 10.05 -1.47 -9.57
C THR A 175 10.11 0.02 -9.30
N GLU A 176 9.10 0.73 -9.77
CA GLU A 176 8.90 2.16 -9.51
C GLU A 176 7.47 2.38 -9.02
N GLY A 177 7.26 3.29 -8.08
CA GLY A 177 5.93 3.56 -7.60
C GLY A 177 5.77 4.88 -6.85
N GLU A 178 4.51 5.25 -6.68
CA GLU A 178 4.04 6.38 -5.89
C GLU A 178 3.03 5.85 -4.86
N ILE A 179 3.21 6.23 -3.61
CA ILE A 179 2.27 5.97 -2.52
C ILE A 179 1.71 7.31 -2.07
N LEU A 180 0.39 7.41 -2.05
CA LEU A 180 -0.32 8.56 -1.53
C LEU A 180 -1.17 8.15 -0.33
N SER A 181 -0.92 8.77 0.81
CA SER A 181 -1.68 8.58 2.04
C SER A 181 -2.44 9.86 2.40
N ILE A 182 -3.73 9.71 2.70
CA ILE A 182 -4.62 10.77 3.20
C ILE A 182 -5.01 10.41 4.62
N GLY A 183 -4.95 11.41 5.50
CA GLY A 183 -5.36 11.36 6.90
C GLY A 183 -6.52 12.31 7.20
N PRO A 184 -7.08 12.24 8.42
CA PRO A 184 -8.36 12.86 8.77
C PRO A 184 -8.36 14.39 8.75
N ASN A 185 -7.18 15.02 8.83
CA ASN A 185 -7.04 16.48 8.82
C ASN A 185 -6.51 17.00 7.48
N ALA A 186 -6.47 16.15 6.43
CA ALA A 186 -6.09 16.60 5.10
C ALA A 186 -7.13 17.57 4.54
N SER A 187 -6.69 18.77 4.15
CA SER A 187 -7.49 19.66 3.31
C SER A 187 -7.13 19.40 1.85
N LEU A 188 -8.09 18.96 1.05
CA LEU A 188 -7.86 18.57 -0.33
C LEU A 188 -8.43 19.64 -1.28
N THR A 189 -7.66 19.96 -2.30
CA THR A 189 -8.10 20.75 -3.44
C THR A 189 -7.94 19.90 -4.70
N GLY A 190 -9.02 19.21 -5.10
CA GLY A 190 -9.08 18.38 -6.31
C GLY A 190 -8.81 16.90 -6.10
N PHE A 191 -9.09 16.11 -7.14
CA PHE A 191 -8.84 14.67 -7.17
C PHE A 191 -7.33 14.41 -7.28
N PRO A 192 -6.72 13.62 -6.36
CA PRO A 192 -5.31 13.30 -6.46
C PRO A 192 -5.07 12.30 -7.60
N GLN A 193 -4.24 12.71 -8.57
CA GLN A 193 -3.73 11.82 -9.61
C GLN A 193 -2.37 11.27 -9.18
N LEU A 194 -2.21 9.95 -9.21
CA LEU A 194 -0.91 9.29 -9.07
C LEU A 194 -0.30 9.07 -10.44
N ARG A 195 1.03 9.17 -10.54
CA ARG A 195 1.74 9.01 -11.82
C ARG A 195 3.11 8.37 -11.68
N ILE A 196 3.45 7.56 -12.67
CA ILE A 196 4.80 7.01 -12.84
C ILE A 196 5.31 7.51 -14.20
N PRO A 197 6.03 8.65 -14.24
CA PRO A 197 6.42 9.29 -15.49
C PRO A 197 7.31 8.43 -16.38
N SER A 198 8.21 7.63 -15.80
CA SER A 198 9.09 6.74 -16.57
C SER A 198 8.32 5.63 -17.31
N ALA A 199 7.10 5.35 -16.86
CA ALA A 199 6.24 4.29 -17.36
C ALA A 199 5.07 4.81 -18.19
N ASP A 200 4.87 6.13 -18.28
CA ASP A 200 3.69 6.75 -18.87
C ASP A 200 2.39 6.14 -18.29
N VAL A 201 2.33 6.02 -16.96
CA VAL A 201 1.19 5.44 -16.22
C VAL A 201 0.56 6.50 -15.34
N PHE A 202 -0.77 6.62 -15.42
CA PHE A 202 -1.56 7.53 -14.61
C PHE A 202 -2.72 6.76 -13.95
N LEU A 203 -3.05 7.16 -12.73
CA LEU A 203 -4.17 6.64 -11.96
C LEU A 203 -4.97 7.80 -11.38
N ASP A 204 -6.24 7.88 -11.77
CA ASP A 204 -7.22 8.76 -11.15
C ASP A 204 -8.15 7.93 -10.27
N ILE A 205 -8.16 8.25 -8.98
CA ILE A 205 -8.99 7.59 -7.97
C ILE A 205 -9.55 8.60 -6.97
N ASP A 206 -10.81 8.42 -6.60
CA ASP A 206 -11.47 9.20 -5.55
C ASP A 206 -11.02 8.71 -4.16
N LEU A 207 -9.74 8.96 -3.83
CA LEU A 207 -9.17 8.56 -2.55
C LEU A 207 -9.80 9.28 -1.36
N GLU A 208 -10.33 10.49 -1.57
CA GLU A 208 -11.05 11.26 -0.57
C GLU A 208 -12.38 10.60 -0.20
N GLY A 209 -13.19 10.23 -1.20
CA GLY A 209 -14.43 9.50 -1.00
C GLY A 209 -14.19 8.17 -0.29
N ILE A 210 -13.08 7.50 -0.58
CA ILE A 210 -12.66 6.28 0.13
C ILE A 210 -12.25 6.62 1.58
N ALA A 211 -11.43 7.66 1.80
CA ALA A 211 -11.01 8.07 3.13
C ALA A 211 -12.19 8.43 4.05
N HIS A 212 -13.22 9.12 3.53
CA HIS A 212 -14.44 9.41 4.29
C HIS A 212 -15.18 8.17 4.78
N LYS A 213 -15.18 7.09 4.01
CA LYS A 213 -15.75 5.80 4.43
C LYS A 213 -14.87 5.03 5.43
N ASN A 214 -13.63 5.47 5.61
CA ASN A 214 -12.58 4.81 6.41
C ASN A 214 -12.05 5.72 7.53
N ASN A 215 -12.94 6.43 8.23
CA ASN A 215 -12.58 7.29 9.37
C ASN A 215 -11.61 8.42 9.00
N GLY A 216 -11.76 8.96 7.79
CA GLY A 216 -10.95 10.05 7.25
C GLY A 216 -9.56 9.64 6.77
N SER A 217 -9.23 8.34 6.71
CA SER A 217 -7.92 7.88 6.26
C SER A 217 -8.00 6.86 5.13
N ALA A 218 -7.14 6.98 4.13
CA ALA A 218 -6.96 5.97 3.10
C ALA A 218 -5.60 6.17 2.41
N SER A 219 -5.01 5.07 1.97
CA SER A 219 -3.75 5.08 1.23
C SER A 219 -3.91 4.33 -0.09
N VAL A 220 -3.22 4.77 -1.13
CA VAL A 220 -3.15 4.08 -2.41
C VAL A 220 -1.70 4.01 -2.88
N ALA A 221 -1.28 2.84 -3.35
CA ALA A 221 0.02 2.62 -3.96
C ALA A 221 -0.15 2.30 -5.44
N LEU A 222 0.45 3.10 -6.32
CA LEU A 222 0.59 2.82 -7.75
C LEU A 222 2.00 2.34 -8.02
N VAL A 223 2.15 1.19 -8.69
CA VAL A 223 3.45 0.54 -8.89
C VAL A 223 3.56 0.01 -10.32
N ALA A 224 4.71 0.21 -10.95
CA ALA A 224 5.09 -0.35 -12.25
C ALA A 224 6.27 -1.31 -12.08
N TYR A 225 6.19 -2.47 -12.75
CA TYR A 225 7.20 -3.54 -12.70
C TYR A 225 7.83 -3.72 -14.08
N SER A 226 9.14 -3.52 -14.18
CA SER A 226 9.86 -3.65 -15.46
C SER A 226 10.28 -5.08 -15.79
N ASP A 227 10.32 -5.97 -14.80
CA ASP A 227 10.76 -7.36 -14.94
C ASP A 227 9.60 -8.35 -15.10
N MET A 228 8.36 -7.94 -14.78
CA MET A 228 7.21 -8.85 -14.76
C MET A 228 6.60 -9.13 -16.12
N GLN A 229 6.86 -8.32 -17.15
CA GLN A 229 6.29 -8.50 -18.49
C GLN A 229 6.66 -9.87 -19.07
N ASP A 230 7.95 -10.17 -19.14
CA ASP A 230 8.48 -11.44 -19.68
C ASP A 230 8.21 -12.66 -18.76
N ILE A 231 7.97 -12.40 -17.46
CA ILE A 231 7.68 -13.42 -16.45
C ILE A 231 6.21 -13.88 -16.55
N LEU A 232 5.31 -12.95 -16.88
CA LEU A 232 3.86 -13.18 -16.95
C LEU A 232 3.39 -13.65 -18.34
N GLU A 233 4.08 -13.25 -19.40
CA GLU A 233 3.70 -13.55 -20.79
C GLU A 233 3.56 -15.06 -21.09
N VAL A 234 4.31 -15.91 -20.38
CA VAL A 234 4.46 -17.34 -20.71
C VAL A 234 3.18 -18.18 -20.54
N ASP A 235 2.28 -17.82 -19.60
CA ASP A 235 1.15 -18.69 -19.22
C ASP A 235 -0.21 -17.99 -19.12
N LEU A 236 -0.28 -16.65 -19.11
CA LEU A 236 -1.57 -15.94 -18.97
C LEU A 236 -2.46 -16.04 -20.20
N PHE A 237 -1.89 -16.47 -21.32
CA PHE A 237 -2.54 -16.38 -22.63
C PHE A 237 -2.55 -17.68 -23.42
N SER A 238 -2.21 -18.81 -22.81
CA SER A 238 -2.35 -20.13 -23.44
C SER A 238 -3.83 -20.49 -23.56
N THR A 239 -4.45 -20.14 -24.69
CA THR A 239 -5.78 -20.63 -25.09
C THR A 239 -5.67 -21.78 -26.09
N GLU A 240 -6.74 -22.58 -26.21
CA GLU A 240 -6.81 -23.74 -27.11
C GLU A 240 -6.70 -23.40 -28.61
N GLU A 241 -6.82 -22.12 -28.97
CA GLU A 241 -6.63 -21.63 -30.35
C GLU A 241 -5.22 -21.04 -30.57
N ASN A 242 -4.69 -21.21 -31.78
CA ASN A 242 -3.41 -20.69 -32.32
C ASN A 242 -3.30 -19.14 -32.36
N THR A 243 -3.82 -18.44 -31.36
CA THR A 243 -3.71 -16.98 -31.23
C THR A 243 -2.56 -16.64 -30.28
N MET A 244 -1.57 -15.91 -30.79
CA MET A 244 -0.54 -15.32 -29.94
C MET A 244 -1.15 -14.12 -29.22
N LYS A 245 -1.16 -14.13 -27.89
CA LYS A 245 -1.49 -12.93 -27.11
C LYS A 245 -0.22 -12.46 -26.41
N ALA A 246 0.00 -11.15 -26.45
CA ALA A 246 1.16 -10.50 -25.89
C ALA A 246 0.71 -9.39 -24.94
N ILE A 247 1.49 -9.16 -23.89
CA ILE A 247 1.30 -7.99 -23.03
C ILE A 247 1.83 -6.78 -23.81
N ILE A 248 0.94 -5.84 -24.13
CA ILE A 248 1.26 -4.64 -24.93
C ILE A 248 1.48 -3.38 -24.09
N SER A 249 1.52 -3.50 -22.77
CA SER A 249 1.76 -2.39 -21.82
C SER A 249 2.73 -2.81 -20.72
N LYS A 250 3.21 -1.85 -19.93
CA LYS A 250 3.98 -2.19 -18.72
C LYS A 250 3.06 -2.87 -17.70
N VAL A 251 3.60 -3.84 -16.96
CA VAL A 251 2.86 -4.48 -15.86
C VAL A 251 2.77 -3.49 -14.70
N VAL A 252 1.54 -3.19 -14.27
CA VAL A 252 1.27 -2.23 -13.20
C VAL A 252 0.31 -2.80 -12.19
N SER A 253 0.34 -2.28 -10.97
CA SER A 253 -0.67 -2.55 -9.95
C SER A 253 -1.02 -1.28 -9.21
N ALA A 254 -2.31 -1.09 -8.89
CA ALA A 254 -2.70 -0.19 -7.82
C ALA A 254 -3.34 -0.97 -6.67
N THR A 255 -2.98 -0.63 -5.44
CA THR A 255 -3.56 -1.24 -4.24
C THR A 255 -4.05 -0.17 -3.27
N LEU A 256 -5.25 -0.39 -2.73
CA LEU A 256 -5.76 0.38 -1.61
C LEU A 256 -5.23 -0.24 -0.32
N GLU A 257 -4.66 0.59 0.53
CA GLU A 257 -3.99 0.21 1.77
C GLU A 257 -4.66 0.96 2.93
N ASP A 258 -4.63 0.36 4.12
CA ASP A 258 -5.26 0.91 5.34
C ASP A 258 -6.77 1.19 5.23
N VAL A 259 -7.49 0.46 4.38
CA VAL A 259 -8.95 0.57 4.22
C VAL A 259 -9.71 -0.62 4.82
N VAL A 260 -10.81 -0.34 5.51
CA VAL A 260 -11.79 -1.33 5.98
C VAL A 260 -12.90 -1.48 4.93
N ASN A 261 -13.34 -0.36 4.34
CA ASN A 261 -14.32 -0.31 3.27
C ASN A 261 -13.64 0.14 1.96
N ALA A 262 -13.53 -0.77 1.01
CA ALA A 262 -12.95 -0.52 -0.31
C ALA A 262 -13.99 -0.18 -1.39
N GLU A 263 -15.26 0.08 -1.03
CA GLU A 263 -16.31 0.40 -1.99
C GLU A 263 -16.04 1.73 -2.69
N LEU A 264 -15.91 1.66 -4.02
CA LEU A 264 -15.68 2.80 -4.89
C LEU A 264 -17.01 3.52 -5.18
N SER A 265 -17.09 4.81 -4.84
CA SER A 265 -18.24 5.65 -5.20
C SER A 265 -18.20 6.09 -6.67
N ASN A 266 -16.99 6.26 -7.19
CA ASN A 266 -16.66 6.67 -8.54
C ASN A 266 -15.83 5.59 -9.21
N SER A 267 -15.80 5.55 -10.54
CA SER A 267 -14.89 4.64 -11.22
C SER A 267 -13.43 5.05 -11.03
N VAL A 268 -12.55 4.08 -11.21
CA VAL A 268 -11.10 4.26 -11.17
C VAL A 268 -10.61 4.28 -12.61
N ASN A 269 -9.89 5.32 -12.99
CA ASN A 269 -9.35 5.43 -14.36
C ASN A 269 -7.85 5.14 -14.34
N PHE A 270 -7.45 4.13 -15.10
CA PHE A 270 -6.06 3.87 -15.44
C PHE A 270 -5.77 4.35 -16.85
N THR A 271 -4.61 4.97 -17.03
CA THR A 271 -4.09 5.31 -18.36
C THR A 271 -2.72 4.66 -18.52
N LEU A 272 -2.59 3.78 -19.52
CA LEU A 272 -1.38 3.02 -19.81
C LEU A 272 -0.95 3.24 -21.25
N ARG A 273 0.33 3.57 -21.46
CA ARG A 273 0.89 3.64 -22.81
C ARG A 273 1.22 2.25 -23.34
N HIS A 274 0.90 2.01 -24.61
CA HIS A 274 1.29 0.79 -25.31
C HIS A 274 2.80 0.79 -25.61
N ILE A 275 3.45 -0.37 -25.44
CA ILE A 275 4.91 -0.55 -25.62
C ILE A 275 5.29 -0.55 -27.11
N ASN A 276 4.41 -1.01 -27.99
CA ASN A 276 4.64 -1.05 -29.44
C ASN A 276 3.47 -0.44 -30.22
N ASN A 277 3.75 0.59 -31.01
CA ASN A 277 2.78 1.17 -31.95
C ASN A 277 2.66 0.37 -33.26
N GLN A 278 3.56 -0.58 -33.53
CA GLN A 278 3.61 -1.33 -34.80
C GLN A 278 2.62 -2.51 -34.89
N SER A 279 1.95 -2.90 -33.81
CA SER A 279 1.09 -4.09 -33.81
C SER A 279 -0.41 -3.83 -33.76
N LEU A 280 -0.90 -2.61 -33.49
CA LEU A 280 -2.35 -2.38 -33.59
C LEU A 280 -2.81 -2.31 -35.05
N ASP A 281 -2.09 -1.58 -35.91
CA ASP A 281 -2.46 -1.45 -37.33
C ASP A 281 -2.26 -2.74 -38.15
N SER A 282 -1.44 -3.68 -37.67
CA SER A 282 -1.18 -4.96 -38.33
C SER A 282 -1.99 -6.14 -37.77
N LEU A 283 -2.51 -6.05 -36.52
CA LEU A 283 -3.45 -7.04 -35.98
C LEU A 283 -4.92 -6.65 -36.17
N LEU A 284 -5.23 -5.36 -36.30
CA LEU A 284 -6.59 -4.89 -36.52
C LEU A 284 -6.75 -4.68 -38.03
N GLY A 285 -7.46 -5.59 -38.69
CA GLY A 285 -8.09 -5.31 -39.98
C GLY A 285 -8.97 -4.05 -39.90
N PRO A 286 -9.53 -3.55 -41.01
CA PRO A 286 -10.04 -2.18 -41.18
C PRO A 286 -11.35 -1.86 -40.43
N GLN A 287 -11.45 -2.20 -39.15
CA GLN A 287 -12.43 -1.70 -38.21
C GLN A 287 -11.68 -1.03 -37.07
N GLY A 288 -11.63 0.30 -37.17
CA GLY A 288 -10.80 1.14 -36.34
C GLY A 288 -11.13 1.10 -34.86
N LEU A 289 -10.10 1.33 -34.05
CA LEU A 289 -10.23 2.02 -32.79
C LEU A 289 -9.40 3.29 -32.89
N GLN A 290 -10.09 4.42 -32.86
CA GLN A 290 -9.53 5.74 -32.78
C GLN A 290 -8.89 5.88 -31.40
N GLY A 291 -7.55 5.92 -31.34
CA GLY A 291 -6.72 6.22 -30.15
C GLY A 291 -7.34 5.77 -28.83
N SER A 292 -7.30 4.48 -28.52
CA SER A 292 -7.94 3.96 -27.31
C SER A 292 -7.02 4.10 -26.09
N ASP A 293 -7.20 5.17 -25.33
CA ASP A 293 -6.94 5.15 -23.89
C ASP A 293 -7.72 3.97 -23.29
N ALA A 294 -7.01 2.97 -22.75
CA ALA A 294 -7.65 1.82 -22.12
C ALA A 294 -8.06 2.18 -20.69
N THR A 295 -9.22 2.83 -20.53
CA THR A 295 -9.84 3.05 -19.22
C THR A 295 -10.45 1.74 -18.73
N VAL A 296 -9.84 1.13 -17.70
CA VAL A 296 -10.42 -0.05 -17.03
C VAL A 296 -11.35 0.41 -15.90
N ASP A 297 -12.67 0.49 -16.18
CA ASP A 297 -13.70 0.82 -15.19
C ASP A 297 -13.90 -0.34 -14.19
N PHE A 298 -13.31 -0.24 -13.00
CA PHE A 298 -13.58 -1.17 -11.91
C PHE A 298 -14.86 -0.77 -11.17
N LYS A 299 -15.95 -1.51 -11.41
CA LYS A 299 -17.18 -1.43 -10.61
C LYS A 299 -17.35 -2.77 -9.88
N THR A 300 -16.97 -2.88 -8.61
CA THR A 300 -17.21 -4.10 -7.83
C THR A 300 -18.46 -4.00 -6.96
N PRO A 301 -19.40 -4.96 -7.09
CA PRO A 301 -20.44 -5.21 -6.12
C PRO A 301 -20.07 -6.45 -5.28
N ASN A 302 -19.03 -6.40 -4.45
CA ASN A 302 -18.88 -7.29 -3.27
C ASN A 302 -17.58 -7.02 -2.46
N PRO A 303 -17.56 -7.31 -1.15
CA PRO A 303 -16.47 -6.98 -0.24
C PRO A 303 -15.45 -8.13 -0.22
N ASN A 304 -14.50 -8.12 -1.16
CA ASN A 304 -13.25 -8.87 -1.00
C ASN A 304 -12.11 -7.99 -1.57
N PRO A 305 -11.11 -7.60 -0.75
CA PRO A 305 -10.14 -6.60 -1.13
C PRO A 305 -8.98 -7.26 -1.85
N CYS A 306 -9.12 -7.54 -3.15
CA CYS A 306 -8.01 -7.76 -4.07
C CYS A 306 -8.57 -7.86 -5.49
N LEU A 307 -8.62 -6.74 -6.21
CA LEU A 307 -8.64 -6.76 -7.67
C LEU A 307 -7.19 -6.85 -8.15
N THR A 308 -6.91 -7.88 -8.93
CA THR A 308 -5.62 -8.09 -9.59
C THR A 308 -5.92 -8.04 -11.09
N LEU A 309 -5.31 -7.09 -11.81
CA LEU A 309 -5.10 -7.21 -13.25
C LEU A 309 -3.83 -8.02 -13.49
#